data_AF-A0A3L7NWR4-F1
#
_entry.id   AF-A0A3L7NWR4-F1
#
_cell.length_a   1.000
_cell.length_b   1.000
_cell.length_c   1.000
_cell.angle_alpha   90.00
_cell.angle_beta   90.00
_cell.angle_gamma   90.00
#
_symmetry.space_group_name_H-M   'P 1'
#
loop_
_entity.id
_entity.type
_entity.pdbx_description
1 polymer ?
#
loop_
_entity_poly.entity_id
_entity_poly.type
_entity_poly.pdbx_seq_one_letter_code
_entity_poly.pdbx_strand_id
1 'polypeptide(L)'
;MVAGLWLLVAAVLYLALILTSIDPESEAELGCLTMVLPGLGLYLASGANGWGLGLGLMAPSLVCLLVGEGMAGRLRLAKVLLRARLHMATGNWRKALGCSSRALNIDPANPRALADFWQLTSKLDTDELLADSNARSLVRAERCLQWVARRLGGNPGPAGLDECERMCTLVERLDPPLAPLAEHWRVVADLHAGKSAEAMNRVRSLLAPGKGTGSENEAIWRQARRLTWLLALAWHDRLRQGVA
;
A
#
# COMPACT_ATOMS: atom_id res chain seq x y z
N MET A 1 -13.61 42.41 -14.27
CA MET A 1 -13.91 41.19 -15.07
C MET A 1 -12.66 40.51 -15.65
N VAL A 2 -11.93 41.10 -16.60
CA VAL A 2 -10.76 40.44 -17.24
C VAL A 2 -9.69 39.99 -16.23
N ALA A 3 -9.33 40.85 -15.27
CA ALA A 3 -8.36 40.53 -14.22
C ALA A 3 -8.81 39.37 -13.30
N GLY A 4 -10.11 39.25 -13.01
CA GLY A 4 -10.66 38.16 -12.20
C GLY A 4 -10.60 36.81 -12.92
N LEU A 5 -10.81 36.80 -14.24
CA LEU A 5 -10.68 35.59 -15.06
C LEU A 5 -9.22 35.09 -15.09
N TRP A 6 -8.25 36.00 -15.25
CA TRP A 6 -6.82 35.63 -15.22
C TRP A 6 -6.38 35.09 -13.85
N LEU A 7 -6.91 35.64 -12.75
CA LEU A 7 -6.65 35.12 -11.41
C LEU A 7 -7.21 33.70 -11.21
N LEU A 8 -8.39 33.39 -11.77
CA LEU A 8 -8.94 32.04 -11.75
C LEU A 8 -8.10 31.06 -12.57
N VAL A 9 -7.65 31.46 -13.76
CA VAL A 9 -6.76 30.64 -14.59
C VAL A 9 -5.42 30.40 -13.89
N ALA A 10 -4.85 31.44 -13.26
CA ALA A 10 -3.64 31.33 -12.47
C ALA A 10 -3.83 30.39 -11.27
N ALA A 11 -4.99 30.44 -10.59
CA ALA A 11 -5.31 29.52 -9.50
C ALA A 11 -5.38 28.06 -9.97
N VAL A 12 -5.99 27.78 -11.13
CA VAL A 12 -6.05 26.42 -11.71
C VAL A 12 -4.65 25.92 -12.10
N LEU A 13 -3.85 26.76 -12.75
CA LEU A 13 -2.46 26.42 -13.11
C LEU A 13 -1.59 26.19 -11.87
N TYR A 14 -1.77 27.01 -10.84
CA TYR A 14 -1.07 26.86 -9.58
C TYR A 14 -1.45 25.56 -8.87
N LEU A 15 -2.74 25.19 -8.89
CA LEU A 15 -3.21 23.93 -8.33
C LEU A 15 -2.65 22.72 -9.09
N ALA A 16 -2.50 22.83 -10.43
CA ALA A 16 -1.79 21.84 -11.23
C ALA A 16 -0.31 21.76 -10.85
N LEU A 17 0.37 22.90 -10.67
CA LEU A 17 1.76 22.97 -10.20
C LEU A 17 1.94 22.33 -8.83
N ILE A 18 1.07 22.62 -7.86
CA ILE A 18 1.07 21.99 -6.54
C ILE A 18 0.91 20.48 -6.65
N LEU A 19 -0.01 19.99 -7.48
CA LEU A 19 -0.20 18.57 -7.70
C LEU A 19 1.06 17.91 -8.28
N THR A 20 1.82 18.63 -9.12
CA THR A 20 3.08 18.17 -9.72
C THR A 20 4.35 18.45 -8.90
N SER A 21 4.30 19.35 -7.91
CA SER A 21 5.42 19.73 -7.04
C SER A 21 5.95 18.48 -6.32
N ILE A 22 7.25 18.45 -6.02
CA ILE A 22 7.96 17.26 -5.50
C ILE A 22 7.98 17.26 -3.95
N ASP A 23 7.91 18.44 -3.33
CA ASP A 23 8.11 18.60 -1.90
C ASP A 23 6.82 18.38 -1.07
N PRO A 24 6.97 18.05 0.23
CA PRO A 24 5.87 18.01 1.17
C PRO A 24 5.49 19.45 1.54
N GLU A 25 4.66 20.08 0.72
CA GLU A 25 4.12 21.40 1.03
C GLU A 25 3.23 21.35 2.27
N SER A 26 3.28 22.42 3.05
CA SER A 26 2.53 22.57 4.28
C SER A 26 1.03 22.68 3.96
N GLU A 27 0.17 22.13 4.82
CA GLU A 27 -1.30 22.22 4.67
C GLU A 27 -1.78 23.69 4.59
N ALA A 28 -0.99 24.61 5.14
CA ALA A 28 -1.18 26.05 5.05
C ALA A 28 -0.93 26.62 3.64
N GLU A 29 0.04 26.13 2.86
CA GLU A 29 0.31 26.63 1.50
C GLU A 29 -0.80 26.24 0.52
N LEU A 30 -1.29 25.00 0.65
CA LEU A 30 -2.41 24.50 -0.16
C LEU A 30 -3.70 25.25 0.20
N GLY A 31 -3.96 25.43 1.50
CA GLY A 31 -5.14 26.14 1.99
C GLY A 31 -5.11 27.64 1.71
N CYS A 32 -3.99 28.33 1.89
CA CYS A 32 -3.92 29.78 1.67
C CYS A 32 -3.92 30.16 0.20
N LEU A 33 -3.12 29.50 -0.65
CA LEU A 33 -2.94 29.97 -2.04
C LEU A 33 -4.04 29.50 -2.98
N THR A 34 -4.63 28.32 -2.75
CA THR A 34 -5.80 27.87 -3.53
C THR A 34 -7.10 28.53 -3.10
N MET A 35 -7.14 29.27 -1.98
CA MET A 35 -8.36 29.94 -1.49
C MET A 35 -8.34 31.46 -1.69
N VAL A 36 -7.18 32.09 -1.47
CA VAL A 36 -7.04 33.56 -1.64
C VAL A 36 -7.18 33.95 -3.12
N LEU A 37 -6.56 33.20 -4.04
CA LEU A 37 -6.59 33.53 -5.47
C LEU A 37 -7.98 33.41 -6.10
N PRO A 38 -8.75 32.31 -5.93
CA PRO A 38 -10.10 32.24 -6.49
C PRO A 38 -11.12 33.09 -5.73
N GLY A 39 -10.99 33.28 -4.41
CA GLY A 39 -11.85 34.20 -3.65
C GLY A 39 -11.67 35.65 -4.13
N LEU A 40 -10.42 36.09 -4.31
CA LEU A 40 -10.10 37.41 -4.87
C LEU A 40 -10.52 37.52 -6.35
N GLY A 41 -10.34 36.44 -7.12
CA GLY A 41 -10.77 36.36 -8.52
C GLY A 41 -12.28 36.49 -8.69
N LEU A 42 -13.07 35.81 -7.85
CA LEU A 42 -14.53 35.89 -7.83
C LEU A 42 -15.01 37.28 -7.41
N TYR A 43 -14.39 37.86 -6.38
CA TYR A 43 -14.69 39.21 -5.91
C TYR A 43 -14.44 40.28 -7.00
N LEU A 44 -13.31 40.19 -7.71
CA LEU A 44 -12.97 41.10 -8.81
C LEU A 44 -13.79 40.86 -10.08
N ALA A 45 -14.36 39.66 -10.23
CA ALA A 45 -15.24 39.31 -11.34
C ALA A 45 -16.70 39.76 -11.11
N SER A 46 -17.19 39.74 -9.86
CA SER A 46 -18.60 40.04 -9.55
C SER A 46 -18.97 41.52 -9.63
N GLY A 47 -17.97 42.42 -9.65
CA GLY A 47 -18.21 43.86 -9.55
C GLY A 47 -18.76 44.25 -8.18
N ALA A 48 -18.75 45.55 -7.85
CA ALA A 48 -19.09 46.10 -6.52
C ALA A 48 -20.57 45.94 -6.08
N ASN A 49 -21.30 44.97 -6.61
CA ASN A 49 -22.61 44.59 -6.09
C ASN A 49 -22.38 43.85 -4.77
N GLY A 50 -22.89 44.39 -3.66
CA GLY A 50 -22.56 44.04 -2.26
C GLY A 50 -22.67 42.57 -1.83
N TRP A 51 -23.10 41.68 -2.72
CA TRP A 51 -23.11 40.23 -2.54
C TRP A 51 -21.72 39.60 -2.71
N GLY A 52 -20.80 40.28 -3.40
CA GLY A 52 -19.45 39.77 -3.71
C GLY A 52 -18.52 39.62 -2.50
N LEU A 53 -18.71 40.43 -1.45
CA LEU A 53 -17.86 40.41 -0.26
C LEU A 53 -18.25 39.28 0.72
N GLY A 54 -19.55 38.99 0.85
CA GLY A 54 -20.03 37.90 1.71
C GLY A 54 -19.84 36.53 1.05
N LEU A 55 -20.40 36.33 -0.14
CA LEU A 55 -20.33 35.03 -0.82
C LEU A 55 -18.94 34.74 -1.41
N GLY A 56 -18.22 35.75 -1.91
CA GLY A 56 -16.91 35.55 -2.53
C GLY A 56 -15.79 35.19 -1.54
N LEU A 57 -15.91 35.59 -0.28
CA LEU A 57 -14.91 35.35 0.77
C LEU A 57 -15.33 34.24 1.75
N MET A 58 -16.62 34.13 2.09
CA MET A 58 -17.10 33.10 3.02
C MET A 58 -17.38 31.76 2.34
N ALA A 59 -17.85 31.72 1.08
CA ALA A 59 -18.13 30.45 0.43
C ALA A 59 -16.86 29.58 0.25
N PRO A 60 -15.71 30.13 -0.20
CA PRO A 60 -14.49 29.33 -0.30
C PRO A 60 -13.97 28.85 1.05
N SER A 61 -14.02 29.70 2.09
CA SER A 61 -13.55 29.33 3.44
C SER A 61 -14.45 28.27 4.09
N LEU A 62 -15.78 28.38 3.93
CA LEU A 62 -16.74 27.42 4.46
C LEU A 62 -16.69 26.08 3.70
N VAL A 63 -16.52 26.12 2.36
CA VAL A 63 -16.20 24.92 1.58
C VAL A 63 -14.89 24.32 2.08
N CYS A 64 -13.85 25.10 2.35
CA CYS A 64 -12.57 24.60 2.84
C CYS A 64 -12.68 23.93 4.22
N LEU A 65 -13.48 24.47 5.13
CA LEU A 65 -13.73 23.86 6.44
C LEU A 65 -14.55 22.55 6.33
N LEU A 66 -15.56 22.52 5.45
CA LEU A 66 -16.41 21.34 5.25
C LEU A 66 -15.73 20.24 4.42
N VAL A 67 -14.83 20.63 3.51
CA VAL A 67 -14.07 19.75 2.62
C VAL A 67 -12.75 19.32 3.24
N GLY A 68 -12.20 20.11 4.16
CA GLY A 68 -10.82 20.02 4.66
C GLY A 68 -10.48 18.67 5.27
N GLU A 69 -11.29 18.13 6.17
CA GLU A 69 -10.88 16.92 6.91
C GLU A 69 -10.98 15.64 6.06
N GLY A 70 -12.05 15.47 5.27
CA GLY A 70 -12.26 14.26 4.47
C GLY A 70 -11.62 14.31 3.08
N MET A 71 -11.69 15.46 2.42
CA MET A 71 -11.25 15.60 1.03
C MET A 71 -9.75 15.90 0.93
N ALA A 72 -9.14 16.59 1.91
CA ALA A 72 -7.68 16.78 1.90
C ALA A 72 -6.94 15.44 2.04
N GLY A 73 -7.43 14.52 2.87
CA GLY A 73 -6.88 13.17 2.99
C GLY A 73 -6.93 12.40 1.65
N ARG A 74 -8.07 12.48 0.93
CA ARG A 74 -8.24 11.85 -0.38
C ARG A 74 -7.37 12.49 -1.46
N LEU A 75 -7.23 13.81 -1.46
CA LEU A 75 -6.36 14.54 -2.39
C LEU A 75 -4.89 14.24 -2.12
N ARG A 76 -4.48 14.17 -0.85
CA ARG A 76 -3.14 13.76 -0.45
C ARG A 76 -2.82 12.35 -0.93
N LEU A 77 -3.74 11.42 -0.72
CA LEU A 77 -3.62 10.04 -1.22
C LEU A 77 -3.51 10.01 -2.75
N ALA A 78 -4.40 10.71 -3.45
CA ALA A 78 -4.38 10.79 -4.92
C ALA A 78 -3.06 11.37 -5.45
N LYS A 79 -2.55 12.44 -4.82
CA LYS A 79 -1.26 13.06 -5.15
C LYS A 79 -0.10 12.10 -4.97
N VAL A 80 -0.03 11.40 -3.84
CA VAL A 80 1.05 10.44 -3.57
C VAL A 80 0.98 9.24 -4.53
N LEU A 81 -0.22 8.74 -4.86
CA LEU A 81 -0.40 7.69 -5.85
C LEU A 81 0.01 8.14 -7.26
N LEU A 82 -0.35 9.35 -7.67
CA LEU A 82 0.07 9.90 -8.95
C LEU A 82 1.60 10.01 -9.03
N ARG A 83 2.24 10.50 -7.96
CA ARG A 83 3.71 10.55 -7.86
C ARG A 83 4.34 9.16 -7.94
N ALA A 84 3.77 8.16 -7.27
CA ALA A 84 4.24 6.78 -7.37
C ALA A 84 4.25 6.29 -8.82
N ARG A 85 3.16 6.53 -9.56
CA ARG A 85 3.03 6.15 -10.98
C ARG A 85 3.97 6.90 -11.90
N LEU A 86 4.18 8.19 -11.68
CA LEU A 86 5.17 8.98 -12.43
C LEU A 86 6.59 8.43 -12.19
N HIS A 87 6.92 8.06 -10.96
CA HIS A 87 8.20 7.41 -10.66
C HIS A 87 8.31 6.02 -11.29
N MET A 88 7.22 5.25 -11.35
CA MET A 88 7.18 3.98 -12.09
C MET A 88 7.41 4.16 -13.59
N ALA A 89 6.77 5.17 -14.20
CA ALA A 89 6.91 5.48 -15.62
C ALA A 89 8.34 5.92 -15.98
N THR A 90 9.02 6.62 -15.07
CA THR A 90 10.41 7.05 -15.24
C THR A 90 11.44 5.98 -14.85
N GLY A 91 11.02 4.77 -14.45
CA GLY A 91 11.91 3.69 -14.02
C GLY A 91 12.56 3.88 -12.64
N ASN A 92 12.15 4.91 -11.89
CA ASN A 92 12.66 5.20 -10.55
C ASN A 92 11.96 4.36 -9.47
N TRP A 93 12.16 3.04 -9.50
CA TRP A 93 11.44 2.08 -8.66
C TRP A 93 11.54 2.35 -7.15
N ARG A 94 12.70 2.83 -6.66
CA ARG A 94 12.90 3.17 -5.24
C ARG A 94 12.01 4.31 -4.76
N LYS A 95 11.96 5.41 -5.53
CA LYS A 95 11.12 6.57 -5.21
C LYS A 95 9.64 6.22 -5.31
N ALA A 96 9.28 5.40 -6.31
CA ALA A 96 7.94 4.88 -6.45
C ALA A 96 7.52 4.06 -5.22
N LEU A 97 8.39 3.18 -4.71
CA LEU A 97 8.12 2.36 -3.53
C LEU A 97 7.94 3.23 -2.27
N GLY A 98 8.76 4.28 -2.11
CA GLY A 98 8.59 5.27 -1.04
C GLY A 98 7.29 6.07 -1.14
N CYS A 99 6.81 6.37 -2.35
CA CYS A 99 5.50 6.99 -2.55
C CYS A 99 4.36 6.01 -2.24
N SER A 100 4.40 4.79 -2.76
CA SER A 100 3.37 3.77 -2.50
C SER A 100 3.28 3.41 -1.01
N SER A 101 4.41 3.30 -0.32
CA SER A 101 4.44 3.05 1.14
C SER A 101 3.80 4.21 1.93
N ARG A 102 4.06 5.47 1.53
CA ARG A 102 3.39 6.65 2.10
C ARG A 102 1.89 6.66 1.83
N ALA A 103 1.44 6.28 0.63
CA ALA A 103 0.03 6.15 0.32
C ALA A 103 -0.66 5.13 1.25
N LEU A 104 0.00 4.00 1.52
CA LEU A 104 -0.48 2.97 2.45
C LEU A 104 -0.43 3.38 3.93
N ASN A 105 0.36 4.39 4.30
CA ASN A 105 0.31 4.96 5.65
C ASN A 105 -0.87 5.90 5.84
N ILE A 106 -1.37 6.52 4.76
CA ILE A 106 -2.58 7.35 4.77
C ILE A 106 -3.83 6.47 4.77
N ASP A 107 -3.90 5.49 3.86
CA ASP A 107 -5.00 4.54 3.75
C ASP A 107 -4.43 3.11 3.57
N PRO A 108 -4.32 2.33 4.67
CA PRO A 108 -3.74 0.99 4.65
C PRO A 108 -4.50 -0.01 3.78
N ALA A 109 -5.80 0.22 3.57
CA ALA A 109 -6.67 -0.69 2.83
C ALA A 109 -6.86 -0.27 1.36
N ASN A 110 -6.19 0.80 0.91
CA ASN A 110 -6.42 1.34 -0.42
C ASN A 110 -6.02 0.35 -1.51
N PRO A 111 -6.96 -0.15 -2.34
CA PRO A 111 -6.67 -1.20 -3.32
C PRO A 111 -5.68 -0.76 -4.40
N ARG A 112 -5.63 0.54 -4.73
CA ARG A 112 -4.70 1.07 -5.75
C ARG A 112 -3.29 1.20 -5.20
N ALA A 113 -3.14 1.78 -4.00
CA ALA A 113 -1.82 1.91 -3.35
C ALA A 113 -1.16 0.55 -3.13
N LEU A 114 -1.99 -0.40 -2.71
CA LEU A 114 -1.65 -1.78 -2.54
C LEU A 114 -1.21 -2.39 -3.89
N ALA A 115 -2.02 -2.30 -4.95
CA ALA A 115 -1.68 -2.77 -6.30
C ALA A 115 -0.33 -2.23 -6.81
N ASP A 116 -0.14 -0.91 -6.71
CA ASP A 116 1.07 -0.23 -7.14
C ASP A 116 2.28 -0.68 -6.29
N PHE A 117 2.11 -0.86 -4.97
CA PHE A 117 3.15 -1.37 -4.08
C PHE A 117 3.62 -2.79 -4.47
N TRP A 118 2.70 -3.70 -4.79
CA TRP A 118 3.07 -5.08 -5.15
C TRP A 118 3.69 -5.19 -6.54
N GLN A 119 3.20 -4.40 -7.48
CA GLN A 119 3.83 -4.30 -8.80
C GLN A 119 5.28 -3.78 -8.70
N LEU A 120 5.56 -2.94 -7.71
CA LEU A 120 6.91 -2.48 -7.43
C LEU A 120 7.75 -3.56 -6.78
N THR A 121 7.27 -4.16 -5.68
CA THR A 121 8.06 -5.19 -4.97
C THR A 121 8.36 -6.41 -5.82
N SER A 122 7.50 -6.76 -6.78
CA SER A 122 7.74 -7.87 -7.73
C SER A 122 8.78 -7.57 -8.80
N LYS A 123 9.06 -6.28 -9.09
CA LYS A 123 10.06 -5.84 -10.07
C LYS A 123 11.43 -5.55 -9.48
N LEU A 124 11.51 -5.28 -8.18
CA LEU A 124 12.79 -5.08 -7.51
C LEU A 124 13.42 -6.44 -7.18
N ASP A 125 14.72 -6.56 -7.44
CA ASP A 125 15.48 -7.72 -7.00
C ASP A 125 15.57 -7.75 -5.47
N THR A 126 15.32 -8.93 -4.90
CA THR A 126 15.30 -9.18 -3.45
C THR A 126 16.62 -8.76 -2.81
N ASP A 127 17.75 -9.02 -3.48
CA ASP A 127 19.08 -8.73 -2.95
C ASP A 127 19.39 -7.22 -2.99
N GLU A 128 18.97 -6.51 -4.04
CA GLU A 128 19.09 -5.05 -4.10
C GLU A 128 18.24 -4.36 -3.02
N LEU A 129 17.04 -4.90 -2.77
CA LEU A 129 16.13 -4.36 -1.77
C LEU A 129 16.63 -4.58 -0.33
N LEU A 130 17.33 -5.68 -0.08
CA LEU A 130 17.95 -5.98 1.21
C LEU A 130 19.24 -5.19 1.45
N ALA A 131 19.98 -4.86 0.39
CA ALA A 131 21.21 -4.06 0.47
C ALA A 131 20.93 -2.59 0.81
N ASP A 132 19.81 -2.02 0.34
CA ASP A 132 19.42 -0.64 0.63
C ASP A 132 18.59 -0.54 1.92
N SER A 133 19.19 -0.02 3.00
CA SER A 133 18.53 0.18 4.29
C SER A 133 17.24 1.01 4.19
N ASN A 134 17.22 2.02 3.31
CA ASN A 134 16.04 2.87 3.13
C ASN A 134 14.92 2.08 2.45
N ALA A 135 15.22 1.34 1.39
CA ALA A 135 14.24 0.51 0.68
C ALA A 135 13.70 -0.61 1.60
N ARG A 136 14.58 -1.22 2.39
CA ARG A 136 14.24 -2.25 3.38
C ARG A 136 13.21 -1.74 4.39
N SER A 137 13.40 -0.52 4.92
CA SER A 137 12.47 0.07 5.90
C SER A 137 11.06 0.33 5.34
N LEU A 138 10.94 0.49 4.03
CA LEU A 138 9.69 0.79 3.35
C LEU A 138 8.84 -0.45 3.07
N VAL A 139 9.48 -1.63 3.00
CA VAL A 139 8.81 -2.92 2.78
C VAL A 139 8.51 -3.59 4.11
N ARG A 140 7.22 -3.63 4.47
CA ARG A 140 6.75 -4.34 5.66
C ARG A 140 6.47 -5.81 5.34
N ALA A 141 7.07 -6.70 6.11
CA ALA A 141 6.95 -8.14 5.92
C ALA A 141 5.50 -8.62 6.05
N GLU A 142 4.69 -8.05 6.95
CA GLU A 142 3.28 -8.45 7.09
C GLU A 142 2.46 -8.13 5.84
N ARG A 143 2.76 -7.00 5.16
CA ARG A 143 2.07 -6.62 3.92
C ARG A 143 2.39 -7.57 2.78
N CYS A 144 3.61 -8.10 2.74
CA CYS A 144 4.00 -9.12 1.76
C CYS A 144 3.24 -10.43 2.01
N LEU A 145 3.10 -10.86 3.27
CA LEU A 145 2.30 -12.04 3.60
C LEU A 145 0.81 -11.86 3.30
N GLN A 146 0.23 -10.70 3.58
CA GLN A 146 -1.17 -10.40 3.22
C GLN A 146 -1.39 -10.48 1.70
N TRP A 147 -0.42 -10.06 0.91
CA TRP A 147 -0.48 -10.18 -0.54
C TRP A 147 -0.42 -11.63 -0.99
N VAL A 148 0.50 -12.43 -0.45
CA VAL A 148 0.59 -13.87 -0.73
C VAL A 148 -0.75 -14.54 -0.38
N ALA A 149 -1.31 -14.25 0.79
CA ALA A 149 -2.61 -14.75 1.21
C ALA A 149 -3.73 -14.39 0.21
N ARG A 150 -3.78 -13.12 -0.23
CA ARG A 150 -4.77 -12.65 -1.20
C ARG A 150 -4.59 -13.29 -2.59
N ARG A 151 -3.35 -13.50 -3.01
CA ARG A 151 -3.01 -14.09 -4.31
C ARG A 151 -3.33 -15.58 -4.35
N LEU A 152 -3.00 -16.30 -3.28
CA LEU A 152 -3.31 -17.72 -3.11
C LEU A 152 -4.80 -17.97 -2.83
N GLY A 153 -5.52 -17.03 -2.24
CA GLY A 153 -6.99 -17.13 -2.10
C GLY A 153 -7.76 -17.13 -3.43
N GLY A 154 -7.11 -16.79 -4.55
CA GLY A 154 -7.64 -16.93 -5.90
C GLY A 154 -7.16 -18.21 -6.59
N ASN A 155 -7.11 -18.19 -7.93
CA ASN A 155 -6.42 -19.21 -8.71
C ASN A 155 -5.10 -18.64 -9.25
N PRO A 156 -3.98 -18.76 -8.50
CA PRO A 156 -2.69 -18.30 -8.98
C PRO A 156 -2.23 -19.20 -10.14
N GLY A 157 -2.05 -18.63 -11.33
CA GLY A 157 -1.33 -19.31 -12.40
C GLY A 157 0.14 -19.56 -12.02
N PRO A 158 0.92 -20.30 -12.84
CA PRO A 158 2.30 -20.71 -12.50
C PRO A 158 3.21 -19.51 -12.17
N ALA A 159 3.17 -18.45 -12.98
CA ALA A 159 3.93 -17.23 -12.71
C ALA A 159 3.56 -16.54 -11.38
N GLY A 160 2.31 -16.70 -10.92
CA GLY A 160 1.85 -16.17 -9.64
C GLY A 160 2.35 -17.00 -8.45
N LEU A 161 2.56 -18.30 -8.63
CA LEU A 161 3.14 -19.17 -7.60
C LEU A 161 4.62 -18.84 -7.38
N ASP A 162 5.38 -18.63 -8.45
CA ASP A 162 6.79 -18.20 -8.38
C ASP A 162 6.92 -16.84 -7.65
N GLU A 163 5.98 -15.93 -7.91
CA GLU A 163 5.93 -14.64 -7.24
C GLU A 163 5.63 -14.78 -5.74
N CYS A 164 4.69 -15.65 -5.36
CA CYS A 164 4.40 -15.97 -3.97
C CYS A 164 5.63 -16.57 -3.25
N GLU A 165 6.36 -17.47 -3.91
CA GLU A 165 7.57 -18.08 -3.36
C GLU A 165 8.68 -17.05 -3.14
N ARG A 166 8.89 -16.15 -4.11
CA ARG A 166 9.81 -15.01 -3.96
C ARG A 166 9.44 -14.14 -2.76
N MET A 167 8.16 -13.80 -2.61
CA MET A 167 7.68 -12.96 -1.50
C MET A 167 7.82 -13.64 -0.14
N CYS A 168 7.53 -14.94 -0.03
CA CYS A 168 7.78 -15.71 1.20
C CYS A 168 9.27 -15.72 1.56
N THR A 169 10.15 -15.86 0.56
CA THR A 169 11.60 -15.83 0.75
C THR A 169 12.10 -14.44 1.18
N LEU A 170 11.52 -13.38 0.63
CA LEU A 170 11.80 -12.02 1.05
C LEU A 170 11.38 -11.80 2.52
N VAL A 171 10.21 -12.28 2.93
CA VAL A 171 9.72 -12.16 4.31
C VAL A 171 10.67 -12.83 5.31
N GLU A 172 11.13 -14.05 5.01
CA GLU A 172 12.08 -14.76 5.88
C GLU A 172 13.40 -14.02 6.07
N ARG A 173 13.87 -13.32 5.03
CA ARG A 173 15.09 -12.51 5.09
C ARG A 173 14.88 -11.16 5.77
N LEU A 174 13.72 -10.55 5.58
CA LEU A 174 13.39 -9.25 6.16
C LEU A 174 13.14 -9.34 7.66
N ASP A 175 12.30 -10.30 8.05
CA ASP A 175 11.78 -10.47 9.40
C ASP A 175 11.68 -11.98 9.76
N PRO A 176 12.78 -12.57 10.26
CA PRO A 176 12.83 -13.98 10.66
C PRO A 176 11.71 -14.44 11.62
N PRO A 177 11.22 -13.61 12.56
CA PRO A 177 10.01 -13.88 13.34
C PRO A 177 8.78 -14.36 12.58
N LEU A 178 8.58 -13.87 11.34
CA LEU A 178 7.42 -14.20 10.51
C LEU A 178 7.64 -15.42 9.61
N ALA A 179 8.84 -16.03 9.65
CA ALA A 179 9.17 -17.25 8.92
C ALA A 179 8.12 -18.39 9.04
N PRO A 180 7.56 -18.73 10.23
CA PRO A 180 6.57 -19.80 10.30
C PRO A 180 5.27 -19.50 9.55
N LEU A 181 4.87 -18.23 9.46
CA LEU A 181 3.73 -17.84 8.63
C LEU A 181 4.08 -17.90 7.14
N ALA A 182 5.29 -17.50 6.75
CA ALA A 182 5.76 -17.65 5.37
C ALA A 182 5.80 -19.13 4.95
N GLU A 183 6.25 -20.03 5.83
CA GLU A 183 6.28 -21.49 5.60
C GLU A 183 4.86 -22.05 5.45
N HIS A 184 3.88 -21.59 6.26
CA HIS A 184 2.47 -21.95 6.09
C HIS A 184 1.95 -21.57 4.69
N TRP A 185 2.23 -20.34 4.22
CA TRP A 185 1.77 -19.92 2.89
C TRP A 185 2.50 -20.65 1.76
N ARG A 186 3.75 -21.10 1.96
CA ARG A 186 4.43 -22.00 1.01
C ARG A 186 3.74 -23.35 0.91
N VAL A 187 3.27 -23.93 2.02
CA VAL A 187 2.44 -25.14 1.97
C VAL A 187 1.24 -24.92 1.06
N VAL A 188 0.50 -23.82 1.25
CA VAL A 188 -0.67 -23.49 0.41
C VAL A 188 -0.26 -23.35 -1.05
N ALA A 189 0.86 -22.69 -1.35
CA ALA A 189 1.38 -22.58 -2.71
C ALA A 189 1.74 -23.95 -3.34
N ASP A 190 2.41 -24.84 -2.59
CA ASP A 190 2.76 -26.20 -3.05
C ASP A 190 1.51 -27.04 -3.34
N LEU A 191 0.45 -26.84 -2.53
CA LEU A 191 -0.85 -27.47 -2.75
C LEU A 191 -1.53 -26.95 -4.03
N HIS A 192 -1.49 -25.64 -4.31
CA HIS A 192 -1.95 -25.09 -5.59
C HIS A 192 -1.12 -25.59 -6.79
N ALA A 193 0.17 -25.84 -6.59
CA ALA A 193 1.06 -26.41 -7.61
C ALA A 193 0.85 -27.91 -7.84
N GLY A 194 -0.01 -28.59 -7.05
CA GLY A 194 -0.21 -30.04 -7.11
C GLY A 194 0.94 -30.86 -6.50
N LYS A 195 1.89 -30.23 -5.80
CA LYS A 195 3.05 -30.88 -5.18
C LYS A 195 2.70 -31.42 -3.78
N SER A 196 1.76 -32.35 -3.71
CA SER A 196 1.21 -32.84 -2.43
C SER A 196 2.25 -33.47 -1.50
N ALA A 197 3.30 -34.11 -2.05
CA ALA A 197 4.36 -34.73 -1.25
C ALA A 197 5.24 -33.68 -0.54
N GLU A 198 5.62 -32.61 -1.24
CA GLU A 198 6.40 -31.49 -0.67
C GLU A 198 5.58 -30.74 0.38
N ALA A 199 4.31 -30.46 0.07
CA ALA A 199 3.40 -29.83 1.00
C ALA A 199 3.24 -30.66 2.29
N MET A 200 3.12 -31.98 2.19
CA MET A 200 3.01 -32.87 3.36
C MET A 200 4.28 -32.83 4.23
N ASN A 201 5.46 -32.83 3.62
CA ASN A 201 6.73 -32.74 4.35
C ASN A 201 6.83 -31.41 5.11
N ARG A 202 6.42 -30.29 4.49
CA ARG A 202 6.37 -28.97 5.14
C ARG A 202 5.30 -28.88 6.24
N VAL A 203 4.15 -29.52 6.07
CA VAL A 203 3.12 -29.61 7.12
C VAL A 203 3.67 -30.37 8.33
N ARG A 204 4.33 -31.52 8.11
CA ARG A 204 4.98 -32.28 9.18
C ARG A 204 6.07 -31.48 9.88
N SER A 205 6.90 -30.72 9.13
CA SER A 205 7.95 -29.88 9.72
C SER A 205 7.41 -28.73 10.56
N LEU A 206 6.26 -28.16 10.21
CA LEU A 206 5.59 -27.09 10.97
C LEU A 206 4.87 -27.60 12.21
N LEU A 207 4.24 -28.77 12.11
CA LEU A 207 3.49 -29.40 13.20
C LEU A 207 4.39 -30.18 14.18
N ALA A 208 5.67 -30.40 13.85
CA ALA A 208 6.61 -31.09 14.73
C ALA A 208 6.63 -30.48 16.14
N PRO A 209 6.52 -31.30 17.20
CA PRO A 209 6.53 -30.82 18.58
C PRO A 209 7.87 -30.15 18.92
N GLY A 210 7.85 -29.11 19.75
CA GLY A 210 9.05 -28.42 20.23
C GLY A 210 9.63 -27.33 19.32
N LYS A 211 9.16 -27.18 18.07
CA LYS A 211 9.53 -26.01 17.25
C LYS A 211 8.91 -24.72 17.81
N GLY A 212 9.71 -23.68 18.03
CA GLY A 212 9.24 -22.35 18.44
C GLY A 212 8.75 -22.19 19.88
N THR A 213 8.75 -23.25 20.69
CA THR A 213 8.44 -23.18 22.14
C THR A 213 9.55 -22.48 22.91
N GLY A 214 9.23 -21.45 23.69
CA GLY A 214 10.20 -20.64 24.43
C GLY A 214 10.90 -19.54 23.60
N SER A 215 10.48 -19.34 22.35
CA SER A 215 10.92 -18.18 21.55
C SER A 215 10.04 -16.96 21.80
N GLU A 216 10.57 -15.75 21.65
CA GLU A 216 9.79 -14.50 21.72
C GLU A 216 8.60 -14.51 20.73
N ASN A 217 8.68 -15.34 19.68
CA ASN A 217 7.71 -15.45 18.59
C ASN A 217 6.70 -16.61 18.77
N GLU A 218 6.55 -17.14 19.98
CA GLU A 218 5.66 -18.29 20.24
C GLU A 218 4.21 -18.05 19.78
N ALA A 219 3.72 -16.81 19.87
CA ALA A 219 2.38 -16.45 19.38
C ALA A 219 2.23 -16.66 17.86
N ILE A 220 3.24 -16.27 17.09
CA ILE A 220 3.26 -16.40 15.62
C ILE A 220 3.37 -17.88 15.24
N TRP A 221 4.21 -18.64 15.93
CA TRP A 221 4.30 -20.09 15.76
C TRP A 221 2.98 -20.81 16.06
N ARG A 222 2.29 -20.43 17.14
CA ARG A 222 0.96 -20.97 17.48
C ARG A 222 -0.07 -20.64 16.41
N GLN A 223 -0.06 -19.42 15.87
CA GLN A 223 -0.94 -19.01 14.78
C GLN A 223 -0.67 -19.83 13.51
N ALA A 224 0.59 -19.93 13.07
CA ALA A 224 0.98 -20.70 11.89
C ALA A 224 0.60 -22.17 12.01
N ARG A 225 0.83 -22.79 13.17
CA ARG A 225 0.40 -24.16 13.46
C ARG A 225 -1.10 -24.33 13.40
N ARG A 226 -1.86 -23.42 14.02
CA ARG A 226 -3.33 -23.47 13.99
C ARG A 226 -3.86 -23.41 12.55
N LEU A 227 -3.34 -22.50 11.73
CA LEU A 227 -3.74 -22.38 10.32
C LEU A 227 -3.37 -23.63 9.52
N THR A 228 -2.16 -24.15 9.73
CA THR A 228 -1.67 -25.37 9.05
C THR A 228 -2.49 -26.60 9.46
N TRP A 229 -2.88 -26.70 10.73
CA TRP A 229 -3.75 -27.76 11.22
C TRP A 229 -5.15 -27.69 10.62
N LEU A 230 -5.74 -26.49 10.56
CA LEU A 230 -7.04 -26.27 9.90
C LEU A 230 -6.98 -26.64 8.41
N LEU A 231 -5.90 -26.29 7.73
CA LEU A 231 -5.67 -26.68 6.34
C LEU A 231 -5.59 -28.20 6.19
N ALA A 232 -4.81 -28.88 7.06
CA ALA A 232 -4.68 -30.33 7.05
C ALA A 232 -6.02 -31.05 7.29
N LEU A 233 -6.86 -30.51 8.18
CA LEU A 233 -8.21 -31.01 8.45
C LEU A 233 -9.17 -30.77 7.27
N ALA A 234 -9.12 -29.58 6.66
CA ALA A 234 -10.03 -29.19 5.59
C ALA A 234 -9.74 -29.94 4.27
N TRP A 235 -8.50 -30.34 4.04
CA TRP A 235 -8.09 -30.90 2.75
C TRP A 235 -8.14 -32.43 2.64
N HIS A 236 -8.41 -33.23 3.70
CA HIS A 236 -7.98 -34.63 3.59
C HIS A 236 -8.64 -35.77 4.39
N ASP A 237 -9.13 -36.74 3.61
CA ASP A 237 -8.94 -38.19 3.86
C ASP A 237 -7.48 -38.65 3.60
N ARG A 238 -6.78 -38.09 2.59
CA ARG A 238 -5.40 -38.52 2.17
C ARG A 238 -4.17 -37.98 3.00
N LEU A 239 -4.20 -36.81 3.69
CA LEU A 239 -3.16 -36.28 4.60
C LEU A 239 -3.33 -36.91 5.99
N ARG A 240 -4.56 -37.26 6.38
CA ARG A 240 -4.86 -37.96 7.64
C ARG A 240 -4.08 -39.27 7.75
N GLN A 241 -3.93 -39.99 6.64
CA GLN A 241 -3.19 -41.25 6.57
C GLN A 241 -1.66 -41.09 6.64
N GLY A 242 -1.13 -39.88 6.43
CA GLY A 242 0.31 -39.61 6.50
C GLY A 242 0.77 -38.87 7.76
N VAL A 243 -0.14 -38.34 8.58
CA VAL A 243 0.23 -37.57 9.79
C VAL A 243 -0.05 -38.35 11.08
N ALA A 244 -0.85 -39.42 11.01
CA ALA A 244 -0.94 -40.43 12.07
C ALA A 244 0.30 -41.35 12.04
#